data_AF-A0A7X1D6U2-F1
#
_entry.id   AF-A0A7X1D6U2-F1
#
_cell.length_a   1.000
_cell.length_b   1.000
_cell.length_c   1.000
_cell.angle_alpha   90.00
_cell.angle_beta   90.00
_cell.angle_gamma   90.00
#
_symmetry.space_group_name_H-M   'P 1'
#
loop_
_entity.id
_entity.type
_entity.pdbx_description
1 polymer ?
#
loop_
_entity_poly.entity_id
_entity_poly.type
_entity_poly.pdbx_seq_one_letter_code
_entity_poly.pdbx_strand_id
1 'polypeptide(L)'
;MQAVETLINKFENKEATIAVMGLGYVGLPLAVLFAEKKMNVIGFELSENKVGLINAGISDIMDIPSERLKQVTANERLVATTDASELYEADAIIICVPTPLTASYEPDISYITHAVEIIRQHMSPNTLIVLESTTYPGTSRELLLAPIAANNYTLGEDFYICYSPERVDPGNKNYQTENTPKVVGGIDEASTKAGLALYETVIQQVVPVASTEVAEMSKLLENTFRSINIAFINEMAMLCDKMGIDIWETIEASSTKPFGFMRFNPGPGIGGHCIPLDPIYLSWKAKEANFFSRFIELAQETNSQMPEYIVHKAATALNTVKKSLNGSNILLIGMAYKENIDDLRESPSITIFESLQAQGAIVSFCDPLATDFRSKDGATHHTIPLDYAQMAHYDLVITLTCHDLFEKDKMVEHSRLILDTKNAFAHTDSRKIVRFGDATFQIANEGTHVSL
;
A
#
# COMPACT_ATOMS: atom_id res chain seq x y z
N MET A 1 -17.27 12.20 -32.67
CA MET A 1 -17.26 13.50 -31.95
C MET A 1 -18.59 13.81 -31.26
N GLN A 2 -19.77 13.71 -31.88
CA GLN A 2 -21.02 14.06 -31.19
C GLN A 2 -21.39 13.14 -30.00
N ALA A 3 -21.01 11.85 -30.06
CA ALA A 3 -21.26 10.88 -28.99
C ALA A 3 -20.47 11.20 -27.71
N VAL A 4 -19.16 11.44 -27.82
CA VAL A 4 -18.31 11.78 -26.67
C VAL A 4 -18.73 13.08 -25.99
N GLU A 5 -19.14 14.09 -26.76
CA GLU A 5 -19.68 15.34 -26.20
C GLU A 5 -20.98 15.10 -25.42
N THR A 6 -21.83 14.18 -25.88
CA THR A 6 -23.05 13.81 -25.15
C THR A 6 -22.71 13.17 -23.80
N LEU A 7 -21.72 12.27 -23.78
CA LEU A 7 -21.25 11.64 -22.56
C LEU A 7 -20.61 12.64 -21.58
N ILE A 8 -19.75 13.54 -22.09
CA ILE A 8 -19.14 14.62 -21.31
C ILE A 8 -20.21 15.51 -20.66
N ASN A 9 -21.21 15.93 -21.43
CA ASN A 9 -22.31 16.73 -20.89
C ASN A 9 -23.06 16.02 -19.75
N LYS A 10 -23.24 14.69 -19.81
CA LYS A 10 -23.84 13.93 -18.69
C LYS A 10 -22.97 13.96 -17.44
N PHE A 11 -21.64 13.85 -17.57
CA PHE A 11 -20.73 13.95 -16.43
C PHE A 11 -20.77 15.35 -15.80
N GLU A 12 -20.61 16.40 -16.61
CA GLU A 12 -20.59 17.80 -16.15
C GLU A 12 -21.90 18.21 -15.46
N ASN A 13 -23.05 17.74 -15.97
CA ASN A 13 -24.36 18.01 -15.38
C ASN A 13 -24.75 17.03 -14.27
N LYS A 14 -23.91 16.02 -13.98
CA LYS A 14 -24.14 14.99 -12.94
C LYS A 14 -25.39 14.15 -13.20
N GLU A 15 -25.71 13.95 -14.46
CA GLU A 15 -26.82 13.11 -14.94
C GLU A 15 -26.37 11.68 -15.26
N ALA A 16 -25.05 11.45 -15.32
CA ALA A 16 -24.47 10.14 -15.59
C ALA A 16 -24.62 9.16 -14.42
N THR A 17 -24.77 7.89 -14.75
CA THR A 17 -24.65 6.77 -13.80
C THR A 17 -23.24 6.18 -13.86
N ILE A 18 -22.58 6.06 -12.71
CA ILE A 18 -21.22 5.54 -12.58
C ILE A 18 -21.25 4.16 -11.93
N ALA A 19 -20.76 3.13 -12.60
CA ALA A 19 -20.53 1.84 -12.00
C ALA A 19 -19.09 1.71 -11.49
N VAL A 20 -18.90 1.20 -10.28
CA VAL A 20 -17.59 0.86 -9.73
C VAL A 20 -17.56 -0.64 -9.44
N MET A 21 -16.68 -1.37 -10.13
CA MET A 21 -16.50 -2.81 -9.98
C MET A 21 -15.39 -3.11 -8.98
N GLY A 22 -15.73 -3.76 -7.87
CA GLY A 22 -14.83 -4.06 -6.77
C GLY A 22 -14.85 -2.97 -5.70
N LEU A 23 -15.55 -3.22 -4.59
CA LEU A 23 -15.82 -2.25 -3.52
C LEU A 23 -14.80 -2.37 -2.37
N GLY A 24 -13.54 -2.63 -2.71
CA GLY A 24 -12.44 -2.71 -1.75
C GLY A 24 -11.89 -1.34 -1.34
N TYR A 25 -10.64 -1.34 -0.86
CA TYR A 25 -9.91 -0.14 -0.41
C TYR A 25 -9.75 0.96 -1.48
N VAL A 26 -9.92 0.63 -2.77
CA VAL A 26 -9.85 1.61 -3.87
C VAL A 26 -11.26 1.99 -4.33
N GLY A 27 -12.08 0.99 -4.69
CA GLY A 27 -13.38 1.26 -5.31
C GLY A 27 -14.42 1.84 -4.35
N LEU A 28 -14.49 1.41 -3.09
CA LEU A 28 -15.50 1.95 -2.16
C LEU A 28 -15.28 3.44 -1.85
N PRO A 29 -14.06 3.93 -1.55
CA PRO A 29 -13.82 5.37 -1.39
C PRO A 29 -14.22 6.18 -2.63
N LEU A 30 -13.90 5.68 -3.82
CA LEU A 30 -14.26 6.34 -5.07
C LEU A 30 -15.78 6.37 -5.31
N ALA A 31 -16.47 5.25 -5.07
CA ALA A 31 -17.92 5.15 -5.18
C ALA A 31 -18.64 6.11 -4.22
N VAL A 32 -18.19 6.18 -2.96
CA VAL A 32 -18.71 7.14 -1.98
C VAL A 32 -18.46 8.57 -2.42
N LEU A 33 -17.27 8.88 -2.95
CA LEU A 33 -16.93 10.22 -3.40
C LEU A 33 -17.85 10.69 -4.56
N PHE A 34 -18.08 9.84 -5.58
CA PHE A 34 -19.05 10.14 -6.65
C PHE A 34 -20.46 10.38 -6.12
N ALA A 35 -20.92 9.53 -5.19
CA ALA A 35 -22.24 9.66 -4.60
C ALA A 35 -22.39 10.93 -3.73
N GLU A 36 -21.36 11.29 -2.95
CA GLU A 36 -21.31 12.55 -2.17
C GLU A 36 -21.35 13.79 -3.08
N LYS A 37 -20.81 13.69 -4.30
CA LYS A 37 -20.89 14.74 -5.32
C LYS A 37 -22.20 14.72 -6.11
N LYS A 38 -23.19 13.94 -5.66
CA LYS A 38 -24.58 13.84 -6.16
C LYS A 38 -24.72 13.13 -7.51
N MET A 39 -23.79 12.27 -7.87
CA MET A 39 -23.93 11.37 -9.02
C MET A 39 -24.63 10.07 -8.57
N ASN A 40 -25.21 9.35 -9.53
CA ASN A 40 -25.78 8.03 -9.25
C ASN A 40 -24.69 6.98 -9.40
N VAL A 41 -24.56 6.09 -8.40
CA VAL A 41 -23.47 5.12 -8.34
C VAL A 41 -24.00 3.70 -8.15
N ILE A 42 -23.59 2.81 -9.03
CA ILE A 42 -23.78 1.36 -8.93
C ILE A 42 -22.49 0.77 -8.39
N GLY A 43 -22.54 0.17 -7.21
CA GLY A 43 -21.41 -0.58 -6.66
C GLY A 43 -21.51 -2.04 -7.04
N PHE A 44 -20.75 -2.50 -8.04
CA PHE A 44 -20.76 -3.90 -8.43
C PHE A 44 -19.71 -4.70 -7.63
N GLU A 45 -20.17 -5.71 -6.89
CA GLU A 45 -19.32 -6.55 -6.05
C GLU A 45 -19.77 -8.01 -6.14
N LEU A 46 -18.84 -8.97 -6.08
CA LEU A 46 -19.20 -10.40 -6.20
C LEU A 46 -19.66 -11.00 -4.86
N SER A 47 -19.22 -10.41 -3.76
CA SER A 47 -19.56 -10.86 -2.42
C SER A 47 -20.91 -10.33 -1.97
N GLU A 48 -21.92 -11.20 -1.92
CA GLU A 48 -23.26 -10.91 -1.37
C GLU A 48 -23.22 -10.33 0.05
N ASN A 49 -22.30 -10.84 0.88
CA ASN A 49 -22.11 -10.30 2.23
C ASN A 49 -21.66 -8.84 2.18
N LYS A 50 -20.69 -8.53 1.31
CA LYS A 50 -20.17 -7.16 1.19
C LYS A 50 -21.21 -6.20 0.62
N VAL A 51 -22.00 -6.64 -0.36
CA VAL A 51 -23.16 -5.90 -0.86
C VAL A 51 -24.15 -5.60 0.27
N GLY A 52 -24.48 -6.60 1.09
CA GLY A 52 -25.37 -6.45 2.24
C GLY A 52 -24.86 -5.43 3.28
N LEU A 53 -23.57 -5.46 3.61
CA LEU A 53 -22.95 -4.49 4.52
C LEU A 53 -23.03 -3.07 3.95
N ILE A 54 -22.67 -2.89 2.69
CA ILE A 54 -22.63 -1.59 2.03
C ILE A 54 -24.03 -0.98 1.97
N ASN A 55 -25.03 -1.74 1.51
CA ASN A 55 -26.42 -1.26 1.43
C ASN A 55 -27.02 -0.98 2.82
N ALA A 56 -26.52 -1.62 3.89
CA ALA A 56 -26.88 -1.29 5.26
C ALA A 56 -26.16 -0.04 5.82
N GLY A 57 -25.28 0.58 5.04
CA GLY A 57 -24.46 1.73 5.47
C GLY A 57 -23.34 1.35 6.44
N ILE A 58 -22.87 0.10 6.40
CA ILE A 58 -21.80 -0.42 7.26
C ILE A 58 -20.54 -0.59 6.42
N SER A 59 -19.49 0.16 6.76
CA SER A 59 -18.19 0.03 6.10
C SER A 59 -17.34 -1.04 6.75
N ASP A 60 -16.67 -1.85 5.93
CA ASP A 60 -15.70 -2.86 6.33
C ASP A 60 -14.25 -2.42 6.09
N ILE A 61 -14.03 -1.16 5.69
CA ILE A 61 -12.70 -0.56 5.50
C ILE A 61 -12.53 0.69 6.37
N MET A 62 -11.30 0.92 6.83
CA MET A 62 -10.97 2.02 7.74
C MET A 62 -11.09 3.41 7.08
N ASP A 63 -10.77 3.52 5.79
CA ASP A 63 -10.73 4.81 5.07
C ASP A 63 -12.11 5.45 4.88
N ILE A 64 -13.18 4.65 5.01
CA ILE A 64 -14.56 5.12 4.89
C ILE A 64 -15.30 4.82 6.18
N PRO A 65 -15.55 5.83 7.03
CA PRO A 65 -16.44 5.66 8.18
C PRO A 65 -17.86 5.29 7.75
N SER A 66 -18.50 4.36 8.47
CA SER A 66 -19.89 3.94 8.22
C SER A 66 -20.87 5.11 8.18
N GLU A 67 -20.61 6.20 8.91
CA GLU A 67 -21.43 7.41 8.88
C GLU A 67 -21.47 8.06 7.48
N ARG A 68 -20.32 8.14 6.79
CA ARG A 68 -20.26 8.68 5.42
C ARG A 68 -20.97 7.76 4.44
N LEU A 69 -20.73 6.46 4.55
CA LEU A 69 -21.36 5.47 3.68
C LEU A 69 -22.89 5.48 3.83
N LYS A 70 -23.38 5.54 5.08
CA LYS A 70 -24.80 5.59 5.38
C LYS A 70 -25.51 6.81 4.78
N GLN A 71 -24.83 7.96 4.67
CA GLN A 71 -25.42 9.15 4.07
C GLN A 71 -25.73 8.97 2.59
N VAL A 72 -24.84 8.30 1.85
CA VAL A 72 -24.98 8.07 0.40
C VAL A 72 -25.83 6.85 0.04
N THR A 73 -25.97 5.89 0.96
CA THR A 73 -26.87 4.75 0.75
C THR A 73 -28.30 5.08 1.16
N ALA A 74 -28.50 5.86 2.23
CA ALA A 74 -29.84 6.27 2.67
C ALA A 74 -30.59 7.19 1.70
N ASN A 75 -29.88 7.88 0.81
CA ASN A 75 -30.46 8.69 -0.26
C ASN A 75 -30.39 8.01 -1.64
N GLU A 76 -30.07 6.72 -1.66
CA GLU A 76 -29.99 5.86 -2.86
C GLU A 76 -29.03 6.38 -3.95
N ARG A 77 -28.03 7.18 -3.56
CA ARG A 77 -26.97 7.64 -4.48
C ARG A 77 -25.90 6.60 -4.71
N LEU A 78 -25.70 5.69 -3.76
CA LEU A 78 -24.89 4.49 -3.91
C LEU A 78 -25.76 3.27 -3.62
N VAL A 79 -25.91 2.39 -4.61
CA VAL A 79 -26.57 1.09 -4.46
C VAL A 79 -25.58 0.01 -4.86
N ALA A 80 -25.27 -0.90 -3.94
CA ALA A 80 -24.42 -2.04 -4.23
C ALA A 80 -25.25 -3.23 -4.74
N THR A 81 -24.71 -3.99 -5.69
CA THR A 81 -25.39 -5.12 -6.33
C THR A 81 -24.40 -6.21 -6.74
N THR A 82 -24.88 -7.45 -6.79
CA THR A 82 -24.19 -8.58 -7.44
C THR A 82 -24.74 -8.84 -8.85
N ASP A 83 -25.80 -8.13 -9.26
CA ASP A 83 -26.44 -8.29 -10.57
C ASP A 83 -25.69 -7.50 -11.65
N ALA A 84 -25.01 -8.23 -12.53
CA ALA A 84 -24.25 -7.63 -13.62
C ALA A 84 -25.14 -6.92 -14.65
N SER A 85 -26.44 -7.24 -14.73
CA SER A 85 -27.35 -6.61 -15.70
C SER A 85 -27.57 -5.12 -15.42
N GLU A 86 -27.37 -4.67 -14.18
CA GLU A 86 -27.44 -3.25 -13.81
C GLU A 86 -26.33 -2.41 -14.46
N LEU A 87 -25.22 -3.03 -14.90
CA LEU A 87 -24.15 -2.32 -15.62
C LEU A 87 -24.61 -1.73 -16.96
N TYR A 88 -25.75 -2.17 -17.49
CA TYR A 88 -26.33 -1.61 -18.72
C TYR A 88 -26.71 -0.14 -18.57
N GLU A 89 -27.08 0.29 -17.36
CA GLU A 89 -27.46 1.67 -17.05
C GLU A 89 -26.25 2.60 -16.90
N ALA A 90 -25.02 2.07 -16.87
CA ALA A 90 -23.82 2.82 -16.57
C ALA A 90 -23.27 3.58 -17.79
N ASP A 91 -23.09 4.89 -17.62
CA ASP A 91 -22.38 5.77 -18.56
C ASP A 91 -20.86 5.68 -18.39
N ALA A 92 -20.39 5.31 -17.20
CA ALA A 92 -19.00 4.95 -16.94
C ALA A 92 -18.89 3.71 -16.06
N ILE A 93 -17.90 2.86 -16.33
CA ILE A 93 -17.59 1.66 -15.54
C ILE A 93 -16.11 1.72 -15.12
N ILE A 94 -15.88 1.75 -13.81
CA ILE A 94 -14.55 1.87 -13.20
C ILE A 94 -14.15 0.53 -12.60
N ILE A 95 -13.02 -0.03 -13.05
CA ILE A 95 -12.52 -1.34 -12.64
C ILE A 95 -11.51 -1.17 -11.50
N CYS A 96 -11.90 -1.61 -10.30
CA CYS A 96 -11.14 -1.56 -9.05
C CYS A 96 -10.99 -2.96 -8.42
N VAL A 97 -10.76 -3.98 -9.26
CA VAL A 97 -10.62 -5.37 -8.83
C VAL A 97 -9.19 -5.69 -8.36
N PRO A 98 -8.99 -6.74 -7.52
CA PRO A 98 -7.66 -7.16 -7.10
C PRO A 98 -6.75 -7.53 -8.28
N THR A 99 -5.47 -7.25 -8.11
CA THR A 99 -4.40 -7.63 -9.04
C THR A 99 -3.29 -8.30 -8.24
N PRO A 100 -3.45 -9.58 -7.86
CA PRO A 100 -2.44 -10.30 -7.11
C PRO A 100 -1.31 -10.80 -8.02
N LEU A 101 -0.23 -11.24 -7.39
CA LEU A 101 0.80 -12.04 -8.04
C LEU A 101 0.54 -13.54 -7.78
N THR A 102 0.90 -14.37 -8.75
CA THR A 102 0.97 -15.83 -8.56
C THR A 102 2.09 -16.21 -7.60
N ALA A 103 2.12 -17.48 -7.16
CA ALA A 103 3.22 -18.01 -6.34
C ALA A 103 4.61 -17.92 -7.03
N SER A 104 4.63 -17.77 -8.36
CA SER A 104 5.83 -17.57 -9.17
C SER A 104 6.17 -16.08 -9.39
N TYR A 105 5.50 -15.16 -8.69
CA TYR A 105 5.66 -13.72 -8.84
C TYR A 105 5.29 -13.19 -10.24
N GLU A 106 4.31 -13.80 -10.89
CA GLU A 106 3.76 -13.32 -12.17
C GLU A 106 2.43 -12.58 -11.94
N PRO A 107 2.13 -11.53 -12.70
CA PRO A 107 0.82 -10.89 -12.68
C PRO A 107 -0.34 -11.88 -12.90
N ASP A 108 -1.27 -11.97 -11.95
CA ASP A 108 -2.54 -12.69 -12.16
C ASP A 108 -3.57 -11.76 -12.80
N ILE A 109 -3.78 -11.93 -14.11
CA ILE A 109 -4.71 -11.11 -14.91
C ILE A 109 -6.15 -11.62 -14.89
N SER A 110 -6.45 -12.71 -14.18
CA SER A 110 -7.76 -13.37 -14.22
C SER A 110 -8.89 -12.46 -13.74
N TYR A 111 -8.65 -11.65 -12.70
CA TYR A 111 -9.60 -10.70 -12.15
C TYR A 111 -10.00 -9.60 -13.14
N ILE A 112 -9.01 -8.99 -13.80
CA ILE A 112 -9.26 -7.96 -14.83
C ILE A 112 -9.99 -8.59 -16.02
N THR A 113 -9.53 -9.75 -16.49
CA THR A 113 -10.16 -10.44 -17.62
C THR A 113 -11.61 -10.82 -17.32
N HIS A 114 -11.90 -11.25 -16.10
CA HIS A 114 -13.27 -11.54 -15.67
C HIS A 114 -14.14 -10.28 -15.62
N ALA A 115 -13.63 -9.17 -15.08
CA ALA A 115 -14.34 -7.89 -15.08
C ALA A 115 -14.65 -7.41 -16.51
N VAL A 116 -13.67 -7.52 -17.42
CA VAL A 116 -13.85 -7.17 -18.84
C VAL A 116 -14.93 -8.04 -19.50
N GLU A 117 -14.96 -9.35 -19.21
CA GLU A 117 -16.00 -10.22 -19.76
C GLU A 117 -17.40 -9.84 -19.26
N ILE A 118 -17.54 -9.49 -17.98
CA ILE A 118 -18.80 -9.01 -17.41
C ILE A 118 -19.24 -7.72 -18.12
N ILE A 119 -18.33 -6.75 -18.26
CA ILE A 119 -18.58 -5.49 -18.99
C ILE A 119 -19.02 -5.78 -20.42
N ARG A 120 -18.27 -6.64 -21.13
CA ARG A 120 -18.57 -7.01 -22.51
C ARG A 120 -19.99 -7.57 -22.67
N GLN A 121 -20.50 -8.29 -21.68
CA GLN A 121 -21.83 -8.90 -21.76
C GLN A 121 -22.98 -7.95 -21.39
N HIS A 122 -22.71 -6.90 -20.59
CA HIS A 122 -23.77 -6.12 -19.95
C HIS A 122 -23.69 -4.61 -20.18
N MET A 123 -22.61 -4.07 -20.75
CA MET A 123 -22.50 -2.63 -21.01
C MET A 123 -23.48 -2.15 -22.10
N SER A 124 -23.88 -0.89 -22.01
CA SER A 124 -24.56 -0.18 -23.10
C SER A 124 -23.54 0.51 -24.03
N PRO A 125 -23.96 0.93 -25.24
CA PRO A 125 -23.14 1.79 -26.08
C PRO A 125 -22.96 3.18 -25.46
N ASN A 126 -21.92 3.88 -25.90
CA ASN A 126 -21.45 5.19 -25.45
C ASN A 126 -20.99 5.20 -23.97
N THR A 127 -20.38 4.12 -23.49
CA THR A 127 -19.87 3.98 -22.11
C THR A 127 -18.36 4.19 -22.03
N LEU A 128 -17.90 4.90 -21.00
CA LEU A 128 -16.49 5.03 -20.64
C LEU A 128 -16.07 3.89 -19.70
N ILE A 129 -15.07 3.10 -20.08
CA ILE A 129 -14.44 2.12 -19.21
C ILE A 129 -13.11 2.67 -18.68
N VAL A 130 -12.93 2.67 -17.36
CA VAL A 130 -11.67 3.10 -16.73
C VAL A 130 -11.07 1.96 -15.93
N LEU A 131 -9.82 1.62 -16.21
CA LEU A 131 -9.04 0.72 -15.36
C LEU A 131 -8.30 1.54 -14.29
N GLU A 132 -8.59 1.28 -13.02
CA GLU A 132 -7.86 1.89 -11.88
C GLU A 132 -6.95 0.90 -11.15
N SER A 133 -7.25 -0.40 -11.24
CA SER A 133 -6.40 -1.44 -10.68
C SER A 133 -4.96 -1.30 -11.18
N THR A 134 -4.01 -1.39 -10.26
CA THR A 134 -2.58 -1.29 -10.60
C THR A 134 -2.15 -2.52 -11.40
N THR A 135 -1.45 -2.29 -12.52
CA THR A 135 -1.08 -3.36 -13.46
C THR A 135 0.14 -2.95 -14.29
N TYR A 136 0.60 -3.83 -15.18
CA TYR A 136 1.72 -3.56 -16.10
C TYR A 136 1.32 -2.62 -17.27
N PRO A 137 2.28 -1.85 -17.83
CA PRO A 137 2.00 -0.99 -18.98
C PRO A 137 1.62 -1.82 -20.21
N GLY A 138 0.52 -1.46 -20.86
CA GLY A 138 -0.09 -2.18 -21.96
C GLY A 138 -1.42 -2.85 -21.58
N THR A 139 -1.73 -3.05 -20.30
CA THR A 139 -2.90 -3.82 -19.85
C THR A 139 -4.22 -3.27 -20.41
N SER A 140 -4.43 -1.95 -20.36
CA SER A 140 -5.66 -1.33 -20.88
C SER A 140 -5.84 -1.59 -22.38
N ARG A 141 -4.75 -1.56 -23.15
CA ARG A 141 -4.79 -1.83 -24.59
C ARG A 141 -4.94 -3.33 -24.88
N GLU A 142 -4.18 -4.17 -24.18
CA GLU A 142 -4.09 -5.60 -24.42
C GLU A 142 -5.34 -6.35 -23.96
N LEU A 143 -5.92 -5.95 -22.81
CA LEU A 143 -7.00 -6.69 -22.15
C LEU A 143 -8.38 -6.05 -22.31
N LEU A 144 -8.52 -4.74 -22.52
CA LEU A 144 -9.84 -4.11 -22.64
C LEU A 144 -10.23 -3.89 -24.12
N LEU A 145 -9.33 -3.35 -24.94
CA LEU A 145 -9.68 -2.91 -26.29
C LEU A 145 -10.24 -4.04 -27.16
N ALA A 146 -9.49 -5.12 -27.35
CA ALA A 146 -9.88 -6.18 -28.27
C ALA A 146 -11.16 -6.92 -27.83
N PRO A 147 -11.32 -7.29 -26.54
CA PRO A 147 -12.56 -7.93 -26.08
C PRO A 147 -13.80 -7.04 -26.22
N ILE A 148 -13.70 -5.74 -25.91
CA ILE A 148 -14.86 -4.84 -25.96
C ILE A 148 -15.25 -4.52 -27.42
N ALA A 149 -14.26 -4.32 -28.30
CA ALA A 149 -14.53 -4.10 -29.73
C ALA A 149 -15.19 -5.30 -30.42
N ALA A 150 -15.03 -6.52 -29.88
CA ALA A 150 -15.64 -7.73 -30.44
C ALA A 150 -17.19 -7.73 -30.42
N ASN A 151 -17.81 -6.78 -29.72
CA ASN A 151 -19.27 -6.59 -29.69
C ASN A 151 -19.83 -5.79 -30.88
N ASN A 152 -19.04 -5.59 -31.93
CA ASN A 152 -19.32 -4.62 -33.01
C ASN A 152 -19.40 -3.17 -32.52
N TYR A 153 -18.71 -2.87 -31.42
CA TYR A 153 -18.53 -1.52 -30.92
C TYR A 153 -17.27 -0.89 -31.48
N THR A 154 -17.37 0.41 -31.74
CA THR A 154 -16.28 1.22 -32.29
C THR A 154 -15.72 2.13 -31.19
N LEU A 155 -14.41 2.02 -30.94
CA LEU A 155 -13.70 2.89 -30.00
C LEU A 155 -13.83 4.36 -30.45
N GLY A 156 -14.13 5.26 -29.51
CA GLY A 156 -14.30 6.68 -29.76
C GLY A 156 -15.71 7.07 -30.25
N GLU A 157 -16.59 6.08 -30.42
CA GLU A 157 -18.00 6.24 -30.80
C GLU A 157 -18.93 5.52 -29.82
N ASP A 158 -18.78 4.20 -29.69
CA ASP A 158 -19.61 3.33 -28.86
C ASP A 158 -18.99 3.04 -27.49
N PHE A 159 -17.69 3.22 -27.33
CA PHE A 159 -17.03 3.08 -26.03
C PHE A 159 -15.73 3.84 -25.99
N TYR A 160 -15.25 4.07 -24.77
CA TYR A 160 -14.03 4.80 -24.48
C TYR A 160 -13.22 4.04 -23.44
N ILE A 161 -11.89 4.10 -23.51
CA ILE A 161 -11.01 3.41 -22.55
C ILE A 161 -10.01 4.40 -21.97
N CYS A 162 -9.98 4.48 -20.64
CA CYS A 162 -8.94 5.17 -19.89
C CYS A 162 -8.24 4.27 -18.89
N TYR A 163 -7.04 4.68 -18.51
CA TYR A 163 -6.38 4.24 -17.30
C TYR A 163 -6.23 5.42 -16.35
N SER A 164 -6.52 5.19 -15.07
CA SER A 164 -6.34 6.21 -14.03
C SER A 164 -5.89 5.57 -12.73
N PRO A 165 -4.59 5.58 -12.41
CA PRO A 165 -4.10 4.86 -11.24
C PRO A 165 -4.61 5.47 -9.95
N GLU A 166 -4.97 4.62 -8.99
CA GLU A 166 -5.13 5.06 -7.60
C GLU A 166 -3.76 5.42 -6.99
N ARG A 167 -3.70 6.51 -6.23
CA ARG A 167 -2.50 7.07 -5.59
C ARG A 167 -2.69 7.34 -4.09
N VAL A 168 -3.74 6.79 -3.49
CA VAL A 168 -4.02 6.83 -2.05
C VAL A 168 -2.81 6.35 -1.23
N ASP A 169 -2.53 7.10 -0.17
CA ASP A 169 -1.59 6.75 0.88
C ASP A 169 -2.37 6.48 2.18
N PRO A 170 -2.56 5.21 2.58
CA PRO A 170 -3.39 4.86 3.73
C PRO A 170 -2.97 5.59 5.01
N GLY A 171 -3.93 6.14 5.75
CA GLY A 171 -3.68 6.89 6.99
C GLY A 171 -3.09 8.30 6.79
N ASN A 172 -2.99 8.82 5.56
CA ASN A 172 -2.52 10.17 5.31
C ASN A 172 -3.57 11.22 5.72
N LYS A 173 -3.21 12.13 6.64
CA LYS A 173 -4.12 13.16 7.16
C LYS A 173 -4.27 14.37 6.20
N ASN A 174 -3.33 14.56 5.28
CA ASN A 174 -3.28 15.73 4.40
C ASN A 174 -3.84 15.44 3.01
N TYR A 175 -3.65 14.21 2.53
CA TYR A 175 -4.05 13.77 1.19
C TYR A 175 -5.09 12.67 1.27
N GLN A 176 -6.24 12.90 0.65
CA GLN A 176 -7.35 11.98 0.46
C GLN A 176 -7.63 11.82 -1.04
N THR A 177 -8.57 10.97 -1.42
CA THR A 177 -8.93 10.73 -2.83
C THR A 177 -9.25 12.03 -3.58
N GLU A 178 -10.02 12.96 -2.99
CA GLU A 178 -10.45 14.19 -3.65
C GLU A 178 -9.30 15.17 -4.00
N ASN A 179 -8.26 15.28 -3.16
CA ASN A 179 -7.21 16.30 -3.31
C ASN A 179 -5.87 15.73 -3.79
N THR A 180 -5.76 14.41 -3.96
CA THR A 180 -4.58 13.78 -4.55
C THR A 180 -4.66 13.91 -6.07
N PRO A 181 -3.66 14.50 -6.75
CA PRO A 181 -3.72 14.65 -8.20
C PRO A 181 -3.88 13.31 -8.91
N LYS A 182 -4.92 13.18 -9.74
CA LYS A 182 -5.24 11.94 -10.44
C LYS A 182 -4.74 12.01 -11.88
N VAL A 183 -3.92 11.03 -12.27
CA VAL A 183 -3.41 10.92 -13.65
C VAL A 183 -4.47 10.24 -14.50
N VAL A 184 -4.71 10.74 -15.71
CA VAL A 184 -5.67 10.14 -16.66
C VAL A 184 -5.01 10.02 -18.03
N GLY A 185 -4.96 8.80 -18.56
CA GLY A 185 -4.52 8.53 -19.93
C GLY A 185 -5.59 7.76 -20.68
N GLY A 186 -6.12 8.33 -21.76
CA GLY A 186 -7.02 7.62 -22.67
C GLY A 186 -6.26 6.85 -23.74
N ILE A 187 -6.91 5.83 -24.32
CA ILE A 187 -6.34 5.09 -25.45
C ILE A 187 -6.30 5.93 -26.73
N ASP A 188 -7.17 6.94 -26.81
CA ASP A 188 -7.27 7.98 -27.83
C ASP A 188 -7.70 9.33 -27.23
N GLU A 189 -7.82 10.37 -28.07
CA GLU A 189 -8.19 11.71 -27.63
C GLU A 189 -9.61 11.78 -27.06
N ALA A 190 -10.56 11.07 -27.67
CA ALA A 190 -11.95 11.05 -27.22
C ALA A 190 -12.06 10.42 -25.83
N SER A 191 -11.37 9.29 -25.60
CA SER A 191 -11.33 8.64 -24.30
C SER A 191 -10.69 9.54 -23.25
N THR A 192 -9.58 10.20 -23.59
CA THR A 192 -8.93 11.15 -22.67
C THR A 192 -9.88 12.25 -22.26
N LYS A 193 -10.63 12.85 -23.20
CA LYS A 193 -11.64 13.88 -22.89
C LYS A 193 -12.75 13.35 -21.98
N ALA A 194 -13.29 12.16 -22.27
CA ALA A 194 -14.32 11.55 -21.43
C ALA A 194 -13.81 11.26 -20.01
N GLY A 195 -12.60 10.72 -19.87
CA GLY A 195 -11.97 10.45 -18.58
C GLY A 195 -11.69 11.71 -17.76
N LEU A 196 -11.22 12.78 -18.39
CA LEU A 196 -11.05 14.08 -17.75
C LEU A 196 -12.38 14.61 -17.23
N ALA A 197 -13.41 14.66 -18.08
CA ALA A 197 -14.73 15.13 -17.71
C ALA A 197 -15.34 14.32 -16.56
N LEU A 198 -15.14 13.00 -16.52
CA LEU A 198 -15.58 12.17 -15.40
C LEU A 198 -14.89 12.57 -14.10
N TYR A 199 -13.55 12.54 -14.05
CA TYR A 199 -12.83 12.73 -12.79
C TYR A 199 -12.82 14.18 -12.30
N GLU A 200 -12.90 15.18 -13.18
CA GLU A 200 -13.00 16.60 -12.79
C GLU A 200 -14.29 16.91 -12.00
N THR A 201 -15.30 16.03 -12.04
CA THR A 201 -16.50 16.17 -11.19
C THR A 201 -16.23 15.93 -9.70
N VAL A 202 -15.17 15.19 -9.37
CA VAL A 202 -14.90 14.71 -8.00
C VAL A 202 -13.47 14.93 -7.51
N ILE A 203 -12.50 15.13 -8.40
CA ILE A 203 -11.08 15.33 -8.09
C ILE A 203 -10.67 16.78 -8.34
N GLN A 204 -9.92 17.37 -7.40
CA GLN A 204 -9.50 18.78 -7.48
C GLN A 204 -8.48 19.05 -8.60
N GLN A 205 -7.60 18.09 -8.87
CA GLN A 205 -6.58 18.21 -9.91
C GLN A 205 -6.49 16.91 -10.71
N VAL A 206 -6.89 16.98 -11.98
CA VAL A 206 -6.73 15.89 -12.93
C VAL A 206 -5.58 16.22 -13.88
N VAL A 207 -4.69 15.26 -14.10
CA VAL A 207 -3.46 15.43 -14.88
C VAL A 207 -3.54 14.54 -16.12
N PRO A 208 -3.81 15.10 -17.32
CA PRO A 208 -3.83 14.32 -18.54
C PRO A 208 -2.42 13.86 -18.93
N VAL A 209 -2.33 12.65 -19.48
CA VAL A 209 -1.13 12.13 -20.15
C VAL A 209 -1.48 11.58 -21.53
N ALA A 210 -0.47 11.37 -22.36
CA ALA A 210 -0.65 11.09 -23.78
C ALA A 210 -1.28 9.72 -24.09
N SER A 211 -1.21 8.74 -23.19
CA SER A 211 -1.78 7.42 -23.41
C SER A 211 -2.03 6.65 -22.11
N THR A 212 -2.79 5.55 -22.20
CA THR A 212 -2.96 4.58 -21.10
C THR A 212 -1.62 4.05 -20.60
N GLU A 213 -0.67 3.75 -21.50
CA GLU A 213 0.64 3.20 -21.13
C GLU A 213 1.48 4.18 -20.32
N VAL A 214 1.41 5.49 -20.63
CA VAL A 214 2.09 6.51 -19.82
C VAL A 214 1.49 6.59 -18.43
N ALA A 215 0.15 6.49 -18.32
CA ALA A 215 -0.54 6.50 -17.03
C ALA A 215 -0.22 5.24 -16.21
N GLU A 216 -0.25 4.05 -16.82
CA GLU A 216 0.14 2.75 -16.21
C GLU A 216 1.60 2.78 -15.73
N MET A 217 2.50 3.23 -16.60
CA MET A 217 3.92 3.33 -16.28
C MET A 217 4.19 4.34 -15.15
N SER A 218 3.45 5.44 -15.08
CA SER A 218 3.65 6.46 -14.04
C SER A 218 3.49 5.86 -12.63
N LYS A 219 2.47 5.01 -12.44
CA LYS A 219 2.21 4.35 -11.16
C LYS A 219 3.32 3.39 -10.76
N LEU A 220 3.76 2.55 -11.70
CA LEU A 220 4.85 1.62 -11.43
C LEU A 220 6.18 2.35 -11.21
N LEU A 221 6.41 3.45 -11.90
CA LEU A 221 7.62 4.27 -11.72
C LEU A 221 7.64 4.89 -10.31
N GLU A 222 6.53 5.45 -9.84
CA GLU A 222 6.41 6.02 -8.49
C GLU A 222 6.76 4.99 -7.40
N ASN A 223 6.17 3.81 -7.49
CA ASN A 223 6.36 2.75 -6.50
C ASN A 223 7.72 2.05 -6.63
N THR A 224 8.24 1.88 -7.85
CA THR A 224 9.62 1.41 -8.11
C THR A 224 10.65 2.38 -7.54
N PHE A 225 10.49 3.68 -7.77
CA PHE A 225 11.35 4.70 -7.21
C PHE A 225 11.36 4.64 -5.68
N ARG A 226 10.20 4.52 -5.04
CA ARG A 226 10.09 4.36 -3.58
C ARG A 226 10.80 3.09 -3.09
N SER A 227 10.58 1.95 -3.74
CA SER A 227 11.22 0.66 -3.38
C SER A 227 12.75 0.72 -3.45
N ILE A 228 13.30 1.28 -4.54
CA ILE A 228 14.75 1.42 -4.74
C ILE A 228 15.38 2.33 -3.69
N ASN A 229 14.76 3.47 -3.39
CA ASN A 229 15.34 4.39 -2.40
C ASN A 229 15.26 3.85 -0.97
N ILE A 230 14.22 3.06 -0.63
CA ILE A 230 14.15 2.35 0.65
C ILE A 230 15.26 1.28 0.72
N ALA A 231 15.47 0.51 -0.35
CA ALA A 231 16.56 -0.47 -0.40
C ALA A 231 17.92 0.22 -0.23
N PHE A 232 18.15 1.32 -0.96
CA PHE A 232 19.38 2.08 -0.87
C PHE A 232 19.63 2.58 0.55
N ILE A 233 18.64 3.17 1.23
CA ILE A 233 18.86 3.67 2.59
C ILE A 233 19.04 2.54 3.61
N ASN A 234 18.38 1.40 3.42
CA ASN A 234 18.62 0.20 4.22
C ASN A 234 20.05 -0.31 4.06
N GLU A 235 20.57 -0.38 2.83
CA GLU A 235 21.96 -0.74 2.55
C GLU A 235 22.93 0.26 3.21
N MET A 236 22.65 1.57 3.13
CA MET A 236 23.45 2.60 3.80
C MET A 236 23.42 2.46 5.32
N ALA A 237 22.30 2.06 5.92
CA ALA A 237 22.22 1.79 7.36
C ALA A 237 23.11 0.59 7.76
N MET A 238 23.11 -0.48 6.95
CA MET A 238 23.99 -1.64 7.16
C MET A 238 25.47 -1.28 7.00
N LEU A 239 25.80 -0.38 6.07
CA LEU A 239 27.16 0.12 5.86
C LEU A 239 27.62 1.01 7.03
N CYS A 240 26.79 1.96 7.44
CA CYS A 240 27.09 2.87 8.56
C CYS A 240 27.31 2.11 9.87
N ASP A 241 26.51 1.06 10.10
CA ASP A 241 26.68 0.13 11.21
C ASP A 241 28.06 -0.53 11.24
N LYS A 242 28.59 -0.94 10.09
CA LYS A 242 29.97 -1.48 9.97
C LYS A 242 31.06 -0.40 10.13
N MET A 243 30.75 0.84 9.79
CA MET A 243 31.70 1.96 9.80
C MET A 243 31.76 2.70 11.14
N GLY A 244 30.88 2.41 12.10
CA GLY A 244 30.85 3.19 13.33
C GLY A 244 30.07 4.51 13.21
N ILE A 245 29.23 4.69 12.19
CA ILE A 245 28.56 5.95 11.87
C ILE A 245 27.06 5.86 12.16
N ASP A 246 26.47 6.93 12.69
CA ASP A 246 25.01 7.04 12.86
C ASP A 246 24.33 7.41 11.53
N ILE A 247 23.57 6.46 10.96
CA ILE A 247 22.82 6.70 9.73
C ILE A 247 21.72 7.76 9.91
N TRP A 248 21.12 7.86 11.09
CA TRP A 248 20.00 8.77 11.34
C TRP A 248 20.48 10.22 11.35
N GLU A 249 21.56 10.51 12.08
CA GLU A 249 22.23 11.82 12.03
C GLU A 249 22.68 12.15 10.60
N THR A 250 23.24 11.17 9.89
CA THR A 250 23.66 11.34 8.48
C THR A 250 22.50 11.70 7.56
N ILE A 251 21.32 11.08 7.74
CA ILE A 251 20.09 11.40 7.01
C ILE A 251 19.59 12.80 7.37
N GLU A 252 19.57 13.17 8.66
CA GLU A 252 19.18 14.53 9.08
C GLU A 252 20.08 15.59 8.44
N ALA A 253 21.41 15.40 8.50
CA ALA A 253 22.37 16.30 7.89
C ALA A 253 22.17 16.39 6.36
N SER A 254 21.97 15.26 5.69
CA SER A 254 21.70 15.22 4.24
C SER A 254 20.39 15.91 3.86
N SER A 255 19.37 15.80 4.71
CA SER A 255 18.05 16.42 4.52
C SER A 255 18.08 17.94 4.59
N THR A 256 19.14 18.55 5.12
CA THR A 256 19.32 20.02 5.08
C THR A 256 19.58 20.56 3.68
N LYS A 257 19.97 19.70 2.74
CA LYS A 257 20.20 20.10 1.34
C LYS A 257 18.85 20.27 0.64
N PRO A 258 18.53 21.47 0.11
CA PRO A 258 17.20 21.76 -0.41
C PRO A 258 16.89 21.13 -1.78
N PHE A 259 17.83 20.42 -2.40
CA PHE A 259 17.68 19.78 -3.70
C PHE A 259 18.50 18.49 -3.82
N GLY A 260 18.02 17.54 -4.62
CA GLY A 260 18.75 16.31 -4.98
C GLY A 260 18.88 15.27 -3.86
N PHE A 261 18.26 15.50 -2.70
CA PHE A 261 18.11 14.50 -1.64
C PHE A 261 16.64 14.45 -1.22
N MET A 262 15.98 13.34 -1.53
CA MET A 262 14.65 13.04 -1.01
C MET A 262 14.84 12.08 0.15
N ARG A 263 14.33 12.45 1.33
CA ARG A 263 14.53 11.65 2.53
C ARG A 263 13.75 10.34 2.46
N PHE A 264 14.47 9.25 2.64
CA PHE A 264 13.94 7.93 2.98
C PHE A 264 14.56 7.52 4.31
N ASN A 265 13.82 6.75 5.11
CA ASN A 265 14.29 6.25 6.39
C ASN A 265 14.48 4.73 6.30
N PRO A 266 15.55 4.19 6.89
CA PRO A 266 15.74 2.75 6.95
C PRO A 266 14.73 2.13 7.92
N GLY A 267 14.47 0.82 7.79
CA GLY A 267 13.51 0.13 8.65
C GLY A 267 13.60 -1.39 8.59
N PRO A 268 12.69 -2.09 9.28
CA PRO A 268 12.73 -3.55 9.40
C PRO A 268 12.36 -4.31 8.11
N GLY A 269 11.93 -3.59 7.07
CA GLY A 269 11.52 -4.11 5.78
C GLY A 269 10.46 -3.22 5.15
N ILE A 270 9.86 -3.71 4.06
CA ILE A 270 8.76 -3.06 3.35
C ILE A 270 7.54 -3.98 3.45
N GLY A 271 6.37 -3.41 3.74
CA GLY A 271 5.10 -4.12 3.63
C GLY A 271 4.04 -3.32 2.88
N GLY A 272 2.79 -3.79 2.95
CA GLY A 272 1.69 -3.37 2.09
C GLY A 272 1.78 -3.99 0.70
N HIS A 273 0.74 -3.85 -0.13
CA HIS A 273 0.76 -4.46 -1.47
C HIS A 273 1.61 -3.68 -2.49
N CYS A 274 1.52 -2.36 -2.52
CA CYS A 274 2.02 -1.60 -3.66
C CYS A 274 3.55 -1.67 -3.85
N ILE A 275 4.33 -1.60 -2.76
CA ILE A 275 5.80 -1.47 -2.88
C ILE A 275 6.51 -2.80 -3.05
N PRO A 276 6.09 -3.88 -2.39
CA PRO A 276 6.62 -5.21 -2.66
C PRO A 276 6.20 -5.77 -4.03
N LEU A 277 4.98 -5.50 -4.51
CA LEU A 277 4.45 -6.12 -5.72
C LEU A 277 4.70 -5.32 -6.99
N ASP A 278 4.39 -4.01 -7.03
CA ASP A 278 4.39 -3.23 -8.29
C ASP A 278 5.73 -3.23 -9.04
N PRO A 279 6.91 -3.17 -8.38
CA PRO A 279 8.19 -3.29 -9.11
C PRO A 279 8.36 -4.64 -9.79
N ILE A 280 7.75 -5.72 -9.26
CA ILE A 280 7.73 -7.05 -9.88
C ILE A 280 6.93 -7.02 -11.18
N TYR A 281 5.77 -6.34 -11.23
CA TYR A 281 5.00 -6.17 -12.46
C TYR A 281 5.85 -5.55 -13.57
N LEU A 282 6.58 -4.48 -13.23
CA LEU A 282 7.45 -3.81 -14.20
C LEU A 282 8.61 -4.69 -14.64
N SER A 283 9.26 -5.40 -13.69
CA SER A 283 10.33 -6.34 -14.00
C SER A 283 9.85 -7.48 -14.90
N TRP A 284 8.65 -8.02 -14.65
CA TRP A 284 8.02 -9.06 -15.46
C TRP A 284 7.75 -8.55 -16.88
N LYS A 285 7.07 -7.41 -17.05
CA LYS A 285 6.75 -6.86 -18.39
C LYS A 285 8.00 -6.47 -19.17
N ALA A 286 9.05 -5.99 -18.49
CA ALA A 286 10.32 -5.65 -19.12
C ALA A 286 11.00 -6.85 -19.80
N LYS A 287 10.81 -8.08 -19.29
CA LYS A 287 11.35 -9.30 -19.90
C LYS A 287 10.81 -9.55 -21.30
N GLU A 288 9.56 -9.19 -21.59
CA GLU A 288 8.99 -9.27 -22.95
C GLU A 288 9.74 -8.37 -23.94
N ALA A 289 10.24 -7.22 -23.46
CA ALA A 289 11.08 -6.32 -24.24
C ALA A 289 12.57 -6.71 -24.22
N ASN A 290 12.91 -7.91 -23.72
CA ASN A 290 14.29 -8.38 -23.52
C ASN A 290 15.13 -7.42 -22.66
N PHE A 291 14.50 -6.75 -21.69
CA PHE A 291 15.16 -5.85 -20.74
C PHE A 291 15.08 -6.41 -19.32
N PHE A 292 16.22 -6.52 -18.65
CA PHE A 292 16.33 -7.06 -17.30
C PHE A 292 16.81 -5.97 -16.34
N SER A 293 15.91 -5.49 -15.48
CA SER A 293 16.20 -4.36 -14.59
C SER A 293 16.93 -4.82 -13.33
N ARG A 294 18.26 -4.79 -13.37
CA ARG A 294 19.13 -5.13 -12.22
C ARG A 294 18.85 -4.28 -10.97
N PHE A 295 18.43 -3.03 -11.15
CA PHE A 295 18.10 -2.14 -10.02
C PHE A 295 16.85 -2.60 -9.27
N ILE A 296 15.82 -3.07 -9.99
CA ILE A 296 14.60 -3.58 -9.35
C ILE A 296 14.92 -4.87 -8.57
N GLU A 297 15.67 -5.77 -9.19
CA GLU A 297 16.08 -7.04 -8.56
C GLU A 297 16.92 -6.81 -7.30
N LEU A 298 17.93 -5.93 -7.37
CA LEU A 298 18.77 -5.61 -6.21
C LEU A 298 17.97 -4.94 -5.07
N ALA A 299 17.04 -4.06 -5.42
CA ALA A 299 16.19 -3.42 -4.42
C ALA A 299 15.29 -4.42 -3.71
N GLN A 300 14.71 -5.37 -4.46
CA GLN A 300 13.89 -6.44 -3.89
C GLN A 300 14.72 -7.37 -3.00
N GLU A 301 15.89 -7.79 -3.45
CA GLU A 301 16.82 -8.59 -2.67
C GLU A 301 17.15 -7.90 -1.34
N THR A 302 17.60 -6.64 -1.39
CA THR A 302 17.96 -5.86 -0.20
C THR A 302 16.78 -5.71 0.77
N ASN A 303 15.61 -5.33 0.26
CA ASN A 303 14.43 -5.11 1.11
C ASN A 303 13.91 -6.41 1.73
N SER A 304 13.97 -7.54 1.01
CA SER A 304 13.53 -8.85 1.50
C SER A 304 14.47 -9.45 2.56
N GLN A 305 15.75 -9.06 2.56
CA GLN A 305 16.74 -9.49 3.56
C GLN A 305 16.63 -8.71 4.89
N MET A 306 15.95 -7.56 4.90
CA MET A 306 15.87 -6.71 6.10
C MET A 306 15.27 -7.42 7.33
N PRO A 307 14.18 -8.20 7.24
CA PRO A 307 13.70 -9.00 8.37
C PRO A 307 14.77 -9.88 9.01
N GLU A 308 15.57 -10.59 8.20
CA GLU A 308 16.65 -11.45 8.70
C GLU A 308 17.76 -10.62 9.36
N TYR A 309 18.11 -9.48 8.76
CA TYR A 309 19.07 -8.55 9.35
C TYR A 309 18.62 -8.03 10.72
N ILE A 310 17.33 -7.70 10.89
CA ILE A 310 16.78 -7.30 12.19
C ILE A 310 16.89 -8.42 13.22
N VAL A 311 16.63 -9.67 12.84
CA VAL A 311 16.81 -10.83 13.73
C VAL A 311 18.27 -10.99 14.15
N HIS A 312 19.21 -10.82 13.22
CA HIS A 312 20.64 -10.82 13.53
C HIS A 312 21.01 -9.68 14.51
N LYS A 313 20.42 -8.50 14.33
CA LYS A 313 20.60 -7.37 15.26
C LYS A 313 19.99 -7.64 16.63
N ALA A 314 18.84 -8.31 16.71
CA ALA A 314 18.27 -8.75 17.98
C ALA A 314 19.22 -9.68 18.75
N ALA A 315 19.83 -10.65 18.07
CA ALA A 315 20.84 -11.52 18.67
C ALA A 315 22.08 -10.71 19.15
N THR A 316 22.53 -9.76 18.34
CA THR A 316 23.66 -8.88 18.70
C THR A 316 23.34 -8.01 19.92
N ALA A 317 22.14 -7.44 19.99
CA ALA A 317 21.68 -6.65 21.13
C ALA A 317 21.63 -7.49 22.41
N LEU A 318 21.04 -8.69 22.36
CA LEU A 318 20.99 -9.62 23.49
C LEU A 318 22.40 -10.03 23.99
N ASN A 319 23.36 -10.18 23.07
CA ASN A 319 24.74 -10.50 23.44
C ASN A 319 25.40 -9.41 24.29
N THR A 320 25.01 -8.14 24.14
CA THR A 320 25.52 -7.03 24.99
C THR A 320 25.19 -7.22 26.47
N VAL A 321 24.10 -7.93 26.77
CA VAL A 321 23.65 -8.29 28.12
C VAL A 321 23.84 -9.78 28.42
N LYS A 322 24.73 -10.45 27.67
CA LYS A 322 25.10 -11.87 27.84
C LYS A 322 23.92 -12.84 27.76
N LYS A 323 22.96 -12.55 26.89
CA LYS A 323 21.81 -13.41 26.57
C LYS A 323 21.92 -13.95 25.15
N SER A 324 21.53 -15.20 24.95
CA SER A 324 21.37 -15.81 23.63
C SER A 324 19.99 -15.49 23.06
N LEU A 325 19.85 -15.51 21.73
CA LEU A 325 18.53 -15.40 21.10
C LEU A 325 17.63 -16.60 21.48
N ASN A 326 18.16 -17.81 21.35
CA ASN A 326 17.48 -19.02 21.78
C ASN A 326 17.18 -18.98 23.29
N GLY A 327 15.92 -19.18 23.65
CA GLY A 327 15.42 -19.16 25.03
C GLY A 327 15.16 -17.77 25.62
N SER A 328 15.43 -16.68 24.90
CA SER A 328 15.08 -15.32 25.35
C SER A 328 13.60 -15.03 25.15
N ASN A 329 13.00 -14.31 26.10
CA ASN A 329 11.63 -13.79 25.97
C ASN A 329 11.68 -12.46 25.20
N ILE A 330 11.03 -12.39 24.05
CA ILE A 330 11.04 -11.22 23.17
C ILE A 330 9.63 -10.68 22.99
N LEU A 331 9.47 -9.37 23.16
CA LEU A 331 8.24 -8.65 22.87
C LEU A 331 8.40 -7.82 21.60
N LEU A 332 7.58 -8.08 20.59
CA LEU A 332 7.47 -7.24 19.40
C LEU A 332 6.42 -6.16 19.64
N ILE A 333 6.76 -4.92 19.30
CA ILE A 333 5.87 -3.76 19.40
C ILE A 333 5.52 -3.30 17.99
N GLY A 334 4.22 -3.42 17.67
CA GLY A 334 3.66 -3.18 16.35
C GLY A 334 3.89 -4.33 15.37
N MET A 335 2.81 -4.73 14.70
CA MET A 335 2.78 -5.78 13.69
C MET A 335 2.30 -5.25 12.34
N ALA A 336 1.46 -4.21 12.30
CA ALA A 336 1.06 -3.57 11.05
C ALA A 336 2.28 -3.09 10.25
N TYR A 337 2.20 -3.04 8.92
CA TYR A 337 3.34 -2.61 8.09
C TYR A 337 3.59 -1.10 8.15
N LYS A 338 2.60 -0.32 8.59
CA LYS A 338 2.65 1.14 8.74
C LYS A 338 2.01 1.55 10.06
N GLU A 339 2.48 2.67 10.59
CA GLU A 339 1.95 3.25 11.83
C GLU A 339 0.46 3.65 11.66
N ASN A 340 -0.28 3.53 12.76
CA ASN A 340 -1.67 3.96 12.90
C ASN A 340 -2.70 3.31 11.97
N ILE A 341 -2.39 2.14 11.40
CA ILE A 341 -3.34 1.28 10.67
C ILE A 341 -3.29 -0.16 11.22
N ASP A 342 -4.27 -0.99 10.86
CA ASP A 342 -4.38 -2.41 11.27
C ASP A 342 -3.89 -3.39 10.18
N ASP A 343 -3.31 -2.87 9.10
CA ASP A 343 -3.01 -3.66 7.91
C ASP A 343 -1.72 -4.47 8.05
N LEU A 344 -1.88 -5.79 7.95
CA LEU A 344 -0.82 -6.80 8.08
C LEU A 344 -0.32 -7.34 6.74
N ARG A 345 -0.88 -6.89 5.62
CA ARG A 345 -0.56 -7.43 4.28
C ARG A 345 0.91 -7.17 3.97
N GLU A 346 1.62 -8.24 3.62
CA GLU A 346 3.08 -8.24 3.40
C GLU A 346 3.90 -7.64 4.55
N SER A 347 3.39 -7.64 5.80
CA SER A 347 4.11 -7.01 6.91
C SER A 347 5.45 -7.71 7.20
N PRO A 348 6.58 -6.98 7.25
CA PRO A 348 7.88 -7.57 7.61
C PRO A 348 7.87 -8.10 9.04
N SER A 349 7.02 -7.56 9.91
CA SER A 349 6.92 -7.96 11.32
C SER A 349 6.52 -9.42 11.49
N ILE A 350 5.69 -9.96 10.58
CA ILE A 350 5.30 -11.38 10.59
C ILE A 350 6.53 -12.25 10.28
N THR A 351 7.32 -11.89 9.27
CA THR A 351 8.55 -12.63 8.93
C THR A 351 9.57 -12.58 10.06
N ILE A 352 9.69 -11.44 10.76
CA ILE A 352 10.55 -11.30 11.94
C ILE A 352 10.06 -12.20 13.08
N PHE A 353 8.76 -12.20 13.38
CA PHE A 353 8.17 -13.06 14.39
C PHE A 353 8.48 -14.54 14.14
N GLU A 354 8.18 -15.02 12.93
CA GLU A 354 8.41 -16.41 12.52
C GLU A 354 9.91 -16.78 12.60
N SER A 355 10.79 -15.89 12.16
CA SER A 355 12.24 -16.12 12.15
C SER A 355 12.82 -16.17 13.57
N LEU A 356 12.34 -15.33 14.49
CA LEU A 356 12.73 -15.36 15.90
C LEU A 356 12.30 -16.68 16.56
N GLN A 357 11.06 -17.12 16.32
CA GLN A 357 10.57 -18.41 16.83
C GLN A 357 11.37 -19.58 16.27
N ALA A 358 11.67 -19.58 14.97
CA ALA A 358 12.48 -20.62 14.32
C ALA A 358 13.90 -20.74 14.93
N GLN A 359 14.45 -19.63 15.46
CA GLN A 359 15.73 -19.64 16.16
C GLN A 359 15.60 -19.97 17.67
N GLY A 360 14.40 -20.28 18.14
CA GLY A 360 14.10 -20.74 19.49
C GLY A 360 13.84 -19.63 20.50
N ALA A 361 13.56 -18.40 20.07
CA ALA A 361 13.09 -17.34 20.97
C ALA A 361 11.63 -17.58 21.38
N ILE A 362 11.27 -17.10 22.57
CA ILE A 362 9.88 -17.11 23.07
C ILE A 362 9.28 -15.74 22.74
N VAL A 363 8.48 -15.68 21.68
CA VAL A 363 8.03 -14.41 21.09
C VAL A 363 6.58 -14.10 21.46
N SER A 364 6.33 -12.91 21.96
CA SER A 364 5.01 -12.29 22.10
C SER A 364 4.96 -11.01 21.26
N PHE A 365 3.77 -10.53 20.90
CA PHE A 365 3.61 -9.24 20.24
C PHE A 365 2.49 -8.42 20.86
N CYS A 366 2.64 -7.11 20.83
CA CYS A 366 1.62 -6.14 21.21
C CYS A 366 1.41 -5.16 20.05
N ASP A 367 0.19 -5.14 19.53
CA ASP A 367 -0.27 -4.19 18.52
C ASP A 367 -1.74 -3.86 18.83
N PRO A 368 -2.05 -2.59 19.14
CA PRO A 368 -3.39 -2.18 19.54
C PRO A 368 -4.40 -2.14 18.38
N LEU A 369 -3.93 -2.18 17.13
CA LEU A 369 -4.77 -2.09 15.94
C LEU A 369 -4.83 -3.44 15.20
N ALA A 370 -3.68 -4.08 14.98
CA ALA A 370 -3.59 -5.39 14.35
C ALA A 370 -3.60 -6.51 15.41
N THR A 371 -4.79 -6.95 15.82
CA THR A 371 -4.98 -7.79 17.01
C THR A 371 -4.59 -9.26 16.85
N ASP A 372 -4.54 -9.77 15.62
CA ASP A 372 -4.17 -11.14 15.34
C ASP A 372 -3.64 -11.31 13.92
N PHE A 373 -2.84 -12.35 13.72
CA PHE A 373 -2.39 -12.75 12.39
C PHE A 373 -2.29 -14.28 12.31
N ARG A 374 -2.30 -14.79 11.08
CA ARG A 374 -2.08 -16.21 10.80
C ARG A 374 -0.69 -16.42 10.23
N SER A 375 0.15 -17.19 10.92
CA SER A 375 1.50 -17.56 10.47
C SER A 375 1.46 -18.58 9.33
N LYS A 376 2.61 -18.76 8.67
CA LYS A 376 2.78 -19.70 7.54
C LYS A 376 2.52 -21.16 7.88
N ASP A 377 2.74 -21.55 9.14
CA ASP A 377 2.41 -22.90 9.65
C ASP A 377 0.90 -23.09 9.92
N GLY A 378 0.11 -22.03 9.73
CA GLY A 378 -1.34 -22.04 9.85
C GLY A 378 -1.85 -21.70 11.24
N ALA A 379 -0.98 -21.47 12.23
CA ALA A 379 -1.37 -21.04 13.57
C ALA A 379 -1.87 -19.59 13.59
N THR A 380 -2.85 -19.31 14.44
CA THR A 380 -3.31 -17.94 14.70
C THR A 380 -2.66 -17.45 15.99
N HIS A 381 -2.01 -16.29 15.91
CA HIS A 381 -1.39 -15.63 17.04
C HIS A 381 -2.17 -14.37 17.39
N HIS A 382 -2.40 -14.16 18.69
CA HIS A 382 -3.15 -13.02 19.21
C HIS A 382 -2.23 -12.06 19.94
N THR A 383 -2.56 -10.77 19.83
CA THR A 383 -1.86 -9.70 20.52
C THR A 383 -2.02 -9.83 22.02
N ILE A 384 -0.98 -9.49 22.77
CA ILE A 384 -1.09 -9.34 24.22
C ILE A 384 -1.62 -7.94 24.56
N PRO A 385 -2.36 -7.78 25.68
CA PRO A 385 -2.74 -6.46 26.16
C PRO A 385 -1.52 -5.57 26.40
N LEU A 386 -1.65 -4.29 26.08
CA LEU A 386 -0.62 -3.30 26.37
C LEU A 386 -0.52 -3.09 27.89
N ASP A 387 0.53 -3.66 28.48
CA ASP A 387 0.89 -3.48 29.89
C ASP A 387 2.38 -3.16 30.00
N TYR A 388 2.69 -1.88 30.21
CA TYR A 388 4.08 -1.43 30.33
C TYR A 388 4.81 -2.10 31.49
N ALA A 389 4.14 -2.40 32.62
CA ALA A 389 4.80 -3.01 33.77
C ALA A 389 5.32 -4.43 33.46
N GLN A 390 4.64 -5.15 32.56
CA GLN A 390 5.04 -6.49 32.11
C GLN A 390 6.23 -6.46 31.15
N MET A 391 6.58 -5.32 30.56
CA MET A 391 7.75 -5.20 29.66
C MET A 391 9.05 -5.60 30.36
N ALA A 392 9.11 -5.45 31.69
CA ALA A 392 10.26 -5.84 32.51
C ALA A 392 10.51 -7.36 32.56
N HIS A 393 9.57 -8.20 32.09
CA HIS A 393 9.75 -9.65 32.01
C HIS A 393 10.41 -10.11 30.71
N TYR A 394 10.43 -9.26 29.68
CA TYR A 394 11.07 -9.57 28.40
C TYR A 394 12.56 -9.26 28.46
N ASP A 395 13.36 -10.16 27.89
CA ASP A 395 14.81 -9.97 27.75
C ASP A 395 15.13 -8.92 26.68
N LEU A 396 14.27 -8.79 25.67
CA LEU A 396 14.36 -7.78 24.61
C LEU A 396 12.96 -7.33 24.16
N VAL A 397 12.78 -6.02 24.01
CA VAL A 397 11.64 -5.41 23.32
C VAL A 397 12.11 -4.92 21.95
N ILE A 398 11.41 -5.25 20.87
CA ILE A 398 11.75 -4.81 19.51
C ILE A 398 10.63 -3.91 18.99
N THR A 399 10.95 -2.68 18.63
CA THR A 399 9.99 -1.75 18.02
C THR A 399 10.05 -1.89 16.50
N LEU A 400 8.98 -2.45 15.91
CA LEU A 400 8.86 -2.68 14.47
C LEU A 400 7.96 -1.63 13.80
N THR A 401 6.82 -1.34 14.44
CA THR A 401 5.90 -0.27 14.06
C THR A 401 5.46 0.48 15.30
N CYS A 402 5.69 1.79 15.35
CA CYS A 402 5.42 2.59 16.55
C CYS A 402 4.16 3.44 16.35
N HIS A 403 2.98 2.86 16.65
CA HIS A 403 1.72 3.61 16.64
C HIS A 403 1.75 4.77 17.65
N ASP A 404 0.99 5.83 17.38
CA ASP A 404 0.84 7.00 18.26
C ASP A 404 0.29 6.62 19.65
N LEU A 405 -0.38 5.47 19.74
CA LEU A 405 -0.95 4.91 20.97
C LEU A 405 0.10 4.44 22.00
N PHE A 406 1.36 4.24 21.59
CA PHE A 406 2.41 3.80 22.51
C PHE A 406 3.07 4.98 23.24
N GLU A 407 3.12 4.89 24.57
CA GLU A 407 3.81 5.84 25.44
C GLU A 407 5.30 5.48 25.53
N LYS A 408 6.10 6.08 24.64
CA LYS A 408 7.52 5.80 24.47
C LYS A 408 8.33 5.88 25.77
N ASP A 409 8.06 6.90 26.60
CA ASP A 409 8.78 7.07 27.87
C ASP A 409 8.56 5.89 28.82
N LYS A 410 7.32 5.39 28.91
CA LYS A 410 6.99 4.20 29.73
C LYS A 410 7.64 2.94 29.18
N MET A 411 7.71 2.79 27.86
CA MET A 411 8.42 1.67 27.25
C MET A 411 9.90 1.65 27.67
N VAL A 412 10.58 2.80 27.64
CA VAL A 412 11.99 2.92 28.05
C VAL A 412 12.17 2.70 29.55
N GLU A 413 11.26 3.22 30.36
CA GLU A 413 11.26 3.04 31.82
C GLU A 413 11.20 1.55 32.19
N HIS A 414 10.23 0.83 31.64
CA HIS A 414 9.91 -0.55 32.05
C HIS A 414 10.66 -1.64 31.28
N SER A 415 11.25 -1.36 30.12
CA SER A 415 12.02 -2.37 29.38
C SER A 415 13.42 -2.59 29.98
N ARG A 416 13.95 -3.79 29.79
CA ARG A 416 15.36 -4.11 30.10
C ARG A 416 16.30 -3.67 28.99
N LEU A 417 15.93 -3.99 27.75
CA LEU A 417 16.68 -3.73 26.53
C LEU A 417 15.66 -3.51 25.40
N ILE A 418 15.92 -2.51 24.56
CA ILE A 418 15.08 -2.15 23.42
C ILE A 418 15.94 -2.21 22.16
N LEU A 419 15.44 -2.85 21.11
CA LEU A 419 15.93 -2.70 19.74
C LEU A 419 14.98 -1.77 18.99
N ASP A 420 15.42 -0.54 18.73
CA ASP A 420 14.68 0.47 17.98
C ASP A 420 14.99 0.36 16.49
N THR A 421 14.06 -0.16 15.69
CA THR A 421 14.23 -0.31 14.24
C THR A 421 13.71 0.88 13.43
N LYS A 422 13.08 1.85 14.09
CA LYS A 422 12.35 2.95 13.45
C LYS A 422 12.82 4.34 13.89
N ASN A 423 13.85 4.42 14.73
CA ASN A 423 14.30 5.65 15.38
C ASN A 423 13.16 6.32 16.19
N ALA A 424 12.29 5.50 16.78
CA ALA A 424 11.15 5.96 17.56
C ALA A 424 11.57 6.74 18.82
N PHE A 425 12.78 6.47 19.34
CA PHE A 425 13.33 7.02 20.58
C PHE A 425 14.50 7.98 20.37
N ALA A 426 14.58 8.65 19.20
CA ALA A 426 15.72 9.50 18.80
C ALA A 426 16.13 10.59 19.83
N HIS A 427 15.22 11.01 20.70
CA HIS A 427 15.44 12.05 21.71
C HIS A 427 15.63 11.51 23.13
N THR A 428 15.77 10.20 23.28
CA THR A 428 15.91 9.53 24.58
C THR A 428 17.33 8.98 24.73
N ASP A 429 18.13 9.60 25.59
CA ASP A 429 19.45 9.08 25.94
C ASP A 429 19.33 7.97 26.99
N SER A 430 19.41 6.72 26.53
CA SER A 430 19.32 5.55 27.40
C SER A 430 20.21 4.42 26.91
N ARG A 431 21.07 3.93 27.81
CA ARG A 431 21.90 2.73 27.60
C ARG A 431 21.09 1.44 27.44
N LYS A 432 19.77 1.49 27.52
CA LYS A 432 18.90 0.34 27.23
C LYS A 432 18.51 0.25 25.76
N ILE A 433 18.79 1.29 24.96
CA ILE A 433 18.31 1.38 23.58
C ILE A 433 19.47 1.06 22.64
N VAL A 434 19.31 -0.02 21.89
CA VAL A 434 20.12 -0.34 20.72
C VAL A 434 19.33 0.10 19.51
N ARG A 435 19.88 1.00 18.71
CA ARG A 435 19.19 1.54 17.53
C ARG A 435 19.74 0.91 16.26
N PHE A 436 18.85 0.52 15.35
CA PHE A 436 19.22 0.05 14.03
C PHE A 436 19.94 1.18 13.26
N GLY A 437 21.12 0.89 12.71
CA GLY A 437 21.93 1.88 12.00
C GLY A 437 22.73 2.82 12.90
N ASP A 438 22.80 2.54 14.21
CA ASP A 438 23.63 3.24 15.17
C ASP A 438 24.70 2.29 15.74
N ALA A 439 25.95 2.51 15.33
CA ALA A 439 27.08 1.69 15.75
C ALA A 439 27.69 2.09 17.11
N THR A 440 27.26 3.21 17.71
CA THR A 440 27.87 3.73 18.95
C THR A 440 27.73 2.75 20.12
N PHE A 441 26.70 1.91 20.10
CA PHE A 441 26.45 0.90 21.12
C PHE A 441 27.46 -0.27 21.10
N GLN A 442 28.06 -0.56 19.93
CA GLN A 442 29.12 -1.58 19.84
C GLN A 442 30.46 -1.06 20.37
N ILE A 443 30.78 0.21 20.11
CA ILE A 443 32.06 0.83 20.49
C ILE A 443 32.13 1.09 22.00
N ALA A 444 31.01 1.41 22.66
CA ALA A 444 30.99 1.67 24.11
C ALA A 444 31.42 0.46 24.97
N ASN A 445 31.36 -0.76 24.43
CA ASN A 445 31.86 -1.98 25.10
C ASN A 445 33.33 -2.31 24.77
N GLU A 446 33.90 -1.69 23.74
CA GLU A 446 35.34 -1.71 23.47
C GLU A 446 35.96 -0.47 24.11
N GLY A 447 36.36 -0.59 25.38
CA GLY A 447 36.90 0.51 26.19
C GLY A 447 37.87 1.41 25.45
N THR A 448 37.38 2.54 24.95
CA THR A 448 38.17 3.55 24.26
C THR A 448 38.37 4.72 25.20
N HIS A 449 39.43 4.60 26.02
CA HIS A 449 40.22 5.75 26.42
C HIS A 449 40.82 6.36 25.16
N VAL A 450 40.19 7.40 24.63
CA VAL A 450 40.90 8.40 23.82
C VAL A 450 40.75 9.73 24.54
N SER A 451 41.73 9.99 25.39
CA SER A 451 42.02 11.34 25.89
C SER A 451 42.27 12.26 24.71
N LEU A 452 41.62 13.42 24.77
CA LEU A 452 41.64 14.57 23.84
C LEU A 452 43.00 14.86 23.19
#